data_AF-A0A2P8KJN9-F1
#
_entry.id   AF-A0A2P8KJN9-F1
#
_cell.length_a   1.000
_cell.length_b   1.000
_cell.length_c   1.000
_cell.angle_alpha   90.00
_cell.angle_beta   90.00
_cell.angle_gamma   90.00
#
_symmetry.space_group_name_H-M   'P 1'
#
loop_
_entity.id
_entity.type
_entity.pdbx_description
1 polymer ?
#
loop_
_entity_poly.entity_id
_entity_poly.type
_entity_poly.pdbx_seq_one_letter_code
_entity_poly.pdbx_strand_id
1 'polypeptide(L)' 'MEDWMAYELLRKIAGASLPMTLSSQADIERLRILRDAGYVKADLPPEGAPSASAVVIALTPLGRTAMRYFGGG' A
#
# COMPACT_ATOMS: atom_id res chain seq x y z
N MET A 1 -8.09 -6.62 13.54
CA MET A 1 -8.41 -7.15 12.20
C MET A 1 -7.96 -6.21 11.08
N GLU A 2 -7.24 -5.12 11.38
CA GLU A 2 -6.71 -4.16 10.40
C GLU A 2 -5.41 -4.63 9.73
N ASP A 3 -4.55 -5.35 10.46
CA ASP A 3 -3.28 -5.87 9.95
C ASP A 3 -3.41 -6.80 8.74
N TRP A 4 -4.46 -7.63 8.71
CA TRP A 4 -4.71 -8.58 7.62
C TRP A 4 -5.01 -7.86 6.30
N MET A 5 -5.78 -6.77 6.35
CA MET A 5 -6.20 -6.02 5.16
C MET A 5 -5.05 -5.16 4.61
N ALA A 6 -4.15 -4.68 5.48
CA ALA A 6 -2.93 -3.98 5.07
C ALA A 6 -1.93 -4.95 4.41
N TYR A 7 -1.80 -6.17 4.94
CA TYR A 7 -0.96 -7.21 4.36
C TYR A 7 -1.43 -7.63 2.96
N GLU A 8 -2.73 -7.86 2.77
CA GLU A 8 -3.30 -8.21 1.46
C GLU A 8 -2.98 -7.13 0.40
N LEU A 9 -3.08 -5.85 0.77
CA LEU A 9 -2.70 -4.74 -0.11
C LEU A 9 -1.20 -4.74 -0.42
N LEU A 10 -0.34 -4.96 0.59
CA LEU A 10 1.11 -5.04 0.40
C LEU A 10 1.50 -6.21 -0.52
N ARG A 11 0.85 -7.36 -0.35
CA ARG A 11 1.02 -8.55 -1.20
C ARG A 11 0.58 -8.28 -2.63
N LYS A 12 -0.56 -7.61 -2.81
CA LYS A 12 -1.05 -7.17 -4.13
C LYS A 12 -0.04 -6.25 -4.82
N ILE A 13 0.48 -5.26 -4.11
CA ILE A 13 1.50 -4.32 -4.62
C ILE A 13 2.77 -5.07 -5.04
N ALA A 14 3.21 -6.08 -4.28
CA ALA A 14 4.41 -6.84 -4.58
C ALA A 14 4.28 -7.77 -5.79
N GLY A 15 3.08 -8.25 -6.08
CA GLY A 15 2.78 -9.06 -7.26
C GLY A 15 2.38 -8.24 -8.49
N ALA A 16 2.08 -6.95 -8.33
CA ALA A 16 1.68 -6.06 -9.42
C ALA A 16 2.87 -5.50 -10.18
N SER A 17 2.64 -5.09 -11.43
CA SER A 17 3.57 -4.22 -12.15
C SER A 17 3.41 -2.79 -11.63
N LEU A 18 4.53 -2.15 -11.29
CA LEU A 18 4.56 -0.77 -10.82
C LEU A 18 5.03 0.17 -11.95
N PRO A 19 4.49 1.40 -12.04
CA PRO A 19 3.53 2.01 -11.10
C PRO A 19 2.11 1.46 -11.20
N MET A 20 1.41 1.40 -10.06
CA MET A 20 0.05 0.87 -9.95
C MET A 20 -0.90 1.92 -9.37
N THR A 21 -2.05 2.13 -10.00
CA THR A 21 -3.07 3.10 -9.55
C THR A 21 -4.14 2.41 -8.70
N LEU A 22 -4.52 3.06 -7.60
CA LEU A 22 -5.59 2.65 -6.68
C LEU A 22 -6.64 3.75 -6.64
N SER A 23 -7.91 3.40 -6.88
CA SER A 23 -9.04 4.34 -6.82
C SER A 23 -10.02 4.05 -5.69
N SER A 24 -9.86 2.92 -4.98
CA SER A 24 -10.68 2.60 -3.82
C SER A 24 -10.24 3.42 -2.62
N GLN A 25 -11.16 4.18 -2.02
CA GLN A 25 -10.88 4.95 -0.80
C GLN A 25 -10.29 4.08 0.32
N ALA A 26 -10.83 2.87 0.51
CA ALA A 26 -10.31 1.88 1.45
C ALA A 26 -8.84 1.50 1.19
N ASP A 27 -8.46 1.26 -0.06
CA ASP A 27 -7.07 0.95 -0.43
C ASP A 27 -6.16 2.16 -0.23
N ILE A 28 -6.66 3.37 -0.51
CA ILE A 28 -5.91 4.62 -0.35
C ILE A 28 -5.61 4.93 1.12
N GLU A 29 -6.57 4.72 2.01
CA GLU A 29 -6.36 4.86 3.46
C GLU A 29 -5.33 3.85 3.98
N ARG A 30 -5.38 2.60 3.49
CA ARG A 30 -4.38 1.58 3.84
C ARG A 30 -3.01 1.92 3.26
N LEU A 31 -2.97 2.43 2.03
CA LEU A 31 -1.74 2.86 1.38
C LEU A 31 -1.07 4.01 2.13
N ARG A 32 -1.85 4.90 2.77
CA ARG A 32 -1.32 5.94 3.67
C ARG A 32 -0.56 5.33 4.83
N ILE A 33 -1.14 4.34 5.50
CA ILE A 33 -0.49 3.63 6.62
C ILE A 33 0.79 2.95 6.13
N LEU A 34 0.73 2.22 5.01
CA LEU A 34 1.91 1.55 4.44
C LEU A 34 3.01 2.52 4.00
N ARG A 35 2.64 3.69 3.46
CA ARG A 35 3.59 4.75 3.09
C ARG A 35 4.23 5.36 4.33
N ASP A 36 3.42 5.70 5.33
CA ASP A 36 3.86 6.31 6.58
C ASP A 36 4.83 5.38 7.33
N ALA A 37 4.53 4.08 7.34
CA ALA A 37 5.42 3.04 7.86
C ALA A 37 6.68 2.78 7.00
N GLY A 38 6.80 3.41 5.83
CA GLY A 38 7.96 3.27 4.93
C GLY A 38 8.00 1.99 4.10
N TYR A 39 6.91 1.22 4.04
CA TYR A 39 6.84 -0.03 3.27
C TYR A 39 6.70 0.22 1.76
N VAL A 40 6.10 1.34 1.35
CA VAL A 40 5.86 1.69 -0.05
C VAL A 40 6.18 3.14 -0.33
N LYS A 41 6.56 3.45 -1.57
CA LYS A 41 6.53 4.79 -2.12
C LYS A 41 5.26 4.95 -2.93
N ALA A 42 4.40 5.87 -2.51
CA ALA A 42 3.16 6.17 -3.20
C ALA A 42 2.88 7.66 -3.20
N ASP A 43 2.37 8.14 -4.32
CA ASP A 43 1.72 9.44 -4.43
C ASP A 43 0.28 9.27 -3.95
N LEU A 44 -0.09 10.07 -2.96
CA LEU A 44 -1.39 9.98 -2.30
C LEU A 44 -2.07 11.33 -2.43
N PRO A 45 -3.37 11.33 -2.75
CA PRO A 45 -4.11 12.56 -2.83
C PRO A 45 -4.30 13.21 -1.46
N PRO A 46 -4.63 14.51 -1.44
CA PRO A 46 -5.02 15.20 -0.22
C PRO A 46 -6.23 14.53 0.44
N GLU A 47 -6.23 14.52 1.76
CA GLU A 47 -7.29 13.94 2.59
C GLU A 47 -8.61 14.70 2.36
N GLY A 48 -9.70 13.96 2.15
CA GLY A 48 -11.03 14.52 1.89
C GLY A 48 -11.37 14.76 0.42
N ALA A 49 -10.50 14.39 -0.53
CA ALA A 49 -10.82 14.48 -1.96
C ALA A 49 -11.72 13.30 -2.41
N PRO A 50 -12.97 13.53 -2.84
CA PRO A 50 -13.99 12.49 -3.04
C PRO A 50 -13.80 11.61 -4.28
N SER A 51 -12.73 11.80 -5.06
CA SER A 51 -12.48 11.02 -6.30
C SER A 51 -11.00 10.90 -6.63
N ALA A 52 -10.16 10.93 -5.61
CA ALA A 52 -8.74 11.02 -5.84
C ALA A 52 -8.11 9.63 -5.86
N SER A 53 -7.37 9.33 -6.92
CA SER A 53 -6.62 8.08 -7.06
C SER A 53 -5.24 8.22 -6.43
N ALA A 54 -4.74 7.16 -5.82
CA ALA A 54 -3.36 7.07 -5.38
C ALA A 54 -2.52 6.26 -6.38
N VAL A 55 -1.23 6.59 -6.49
CA VAL A 55 -0.30 5.89 -7.38
C VAL A 55 0.83 5.30 -6.57
N VAL A 56 0.91 3.98 -6.54
CA VAL A 56 2.04 3.25 -5.96
C VAL A 56 3.18 3.24 -6.97
N ILE A 57 4.31 3.80 -6.58
CA ILE A 57 5.49 3.98 -7.45
C ILE A 57 6.46 2.81 -7.27
N ALA A 58 6.71 2.42 -6.02
CA ALA A 58 7.67 1.37 -5.69
C ALA A 58 7.33 0.70 -4.35
N LEU A 59 7.60 -0.60 -4.26
CA LEU A 59 7.71 -1.30 -3.00
C LEU A 59 9.13 -1.12 -2.44
N THR A 60 9.26 -0.70 -1.18
CA THR A 60 10.59 -0.48 -0.57
C THR A 60 11.23 -1.81 -0.13
N PRO A 61 12.55 -1.83 0.12
CA PRO A 61 13.18 -3.00 0.74
C PRO A 61 12.54 -3.37 2.08
N LEU A 62 12.12 -2.39 2.86
CA LEU A 62 11.42 -2.60 4.13
C LEU A 62 10.07 -3.29 3.91
N GLY A 63 9.27 -2.84 2.93
CA GLY A 63 8.01 -3.49 2.58
C GLY A 63 8.19 -4.93 2.11
N ARG A 64 9.23 -5.20 1.33
CA ARG A 64 9.59 -6.58 0.93
C ARG A 64 9.94 -7.47 2.12
N THR A 65 10.68 -6.92 3.08
CA THR A 65 11.01 -7.64 4.32
C THR A 65 9.75 -7.88 5.14
N ALA A 66 8.91 -6.87 5.33
CA ALA A 66 7.64 -6.96 6.04
C ALA A 66 6.75 -8.09 5.50
N MET A 67 6.67 -8.28 4.18
CA MET A 67 5.92 -9.40 3.60
C MET A 67 6.42 -10.78 4.07
N ARG A 68 7.73 -10.94 4.29
CA ARG A 68 8.29 -12.21 4.80
C ARG A 68 7.93 -12.44 6.26
N TYR A 69 7.78 -11.38 7.04
CA TYR A 69 7.41 -11.46 8.45
C TYR A 69 5.90 -11.67 8.64
N PHE A 70 5.07 -10.99 7.84
CA PHE A 70 3.61 -11.11 7.94
C PHE A 70 3.03 -12.36 7.27
N GLY A 71 3.74 -12.94 6.28
CA GLY A 71 3.29 -14.13 5.52
C GLY A 71 3.86 -15.47 5.99
N GLY A 72 4.65 -15.49 7.06
CA GLY A 72 5.41 -16.67 7.53
C GLY A 72 4.88 -17.33 8.81
N GLY A 73 3.61 -17.08 9.17
CA GLY A 73 2.93 -17.70 10.31
C GLY A 73 2.19 -18.98 9.94
#